data_AF-A0A2I0NF49-F1
#
_entry.id   AF-A0A2I0NF49-F1
#
_cell.length_a   1.000
_cell.length_b   1.000
_cell.length_c   1.000
_cell.angle_alpha   90.00
_cell.angle_beta   90.00
_cell.angle_gamma   90.00
#
_symmetry.space_group_name_H-M   'P 1'
#
loop_
_entity.id
_entity.type
_entity.pdbx_description
1 polymer ?
#
loop_
_entity_poly.entity_id
_entity_poly.type
_entity_poly.pdbx_seq_one_letter_code
_entity_poly.pdbx_strand_id
1 'polypeptide(L)' 'MAEPKPQITFDEFARIDLRIARITQAEAHPNADKLLKLQVDDGSGVPRQICAGIRADYPDPQVLDSR' A
#
# COMPACT_ATOMS: atom_id res chain seq x y z
N MET A 1 15.19 19.49 -10.86
CA MET A 1 15.79 18.24 -10.35
C MET A 1 15.70 18.31 -8.83
N ALA A 2 15.16 17.29 -8.16
CA ALA A 2 15.05 17.31 -6.70
C ALA A 2 16.42 16.99 -6.07
N GLU A 3 16.76 17.69 -4.99
CA GLU A 3 17.98 17.42 -4.22
C GLU A 3 17.87 16.07 -3.49
N PRO A 4 18.98 15.31 -3.34
CA PRO A 4 18.96 14.05 -2.61
C PRO A 4 18.63 14.29 -1.13
N LYS A 5 17.80 13.41 -0.57
CA LYS A 5 17.51 13.45 0.87
C LYS A 5 18.79 13.17 1.67
N PRO A 6 18.93 13.74 2.88
CA PRO A 6 20.03 13.40 3.78
C PRO A 6 20.12 11.90 4.06
N GLN A 7 21.33 11.41 4.27
CA GLN A 7 21.56 10.03 4.70
C GLN A 7 21.06 9.82 6.13
N ILE A 8 20.56 8.60 6.40
CA ILE A 8 20.17 8.14 7.74
C ILE A 8 21.06 6.98 8.16
N THR A 9 21.08 6.70 9.45
CA THR A 9 21.80 5.55 10.01
C THR A 9 21.06 4.24 9.72
N PHE A 10 21.77 3.11 9.78
CA PHE A 10 21.14 1.79 9.64
C PHE A 10 20.13 1.52 10.77
N ASP A 11 20.42 1.95 11.99
CA ASP A 11 19.51 1.77 13.13
C ASP A 11 18.19 2.52 12.94
N GLU A 12 18.20 3.69 12.28
CA GLU A 12 16.97 4.40 11.92
C GLU A 12 16.15 3.65 10.88
N PHE A 13 16.80 3.03 9.89
CA PHE A 13 16.13 2.16 8.93
C PHE A 13 15.55 0.91 9.59
N ALA A 14 16.31 0.25 10.47
CA ALA A 14 15.92 -0.98 11.14
C ALA A 14 14.74 -0.82 12.12
N ARG A 15 14.42 0.41 12.54
CA ARG A 15 13.22 0.71 13.35
C ARG A 15 11.91 0.58 12.56
N ILE A 16 11.95 0.57 11.24
CA ILE A 16 10.77 0.48 10.39
C ILE A 16 10.38 -1.00 10.20
N ASP A 17 9.15 -1.35 10.58
CA ASP A 17 8.58 -2.68 10.34
C ASP A 17 7.99 -2.75 8.91
N LEU A 18 8.84 -3.10 7.94
CA LEU A 18 8.46 -3.30 6.54
C LEU A 18 8.07 -4.76 6.32
N ARG A 19 6.82 -4.98 5.87
CA ARG A 19 6.27 -6.33 5.64
C ARG A 19 5.72 -6.48 4.24
N ILE A 20 5.70 -7.72 3.78
CA ILE A 20 4.97 -8.14 2.58
C ILE A 20 3.56 -8.56 3.04
N ALA A 21 2.54 -8.10 2.33
CA ALA A 21 1.15 -8.46 2.57
C ALA A 21 0.48 -8.85 1.25
N ARG A 22 -0.51 -9.73 1.33
CA ARG A 22 -1.34 -10.12 0.19
C ARG A 22 -2.59 -9.24 0.16
N ILE A 23 -2.92 -8.66 -1.00
CA ILE A 23 -4.19 -7.95 -1.19
C ILE A 23 -5.31 -8.99 -1.25
N THR A 24 -6.29 -8.87 -0.36
CA THR A 24 -7.45 -9.76 -0.31
C THR A 24 -8.69 -9.16 -0.97
N GLN A 25 -8.77 -7.82 -1.04
CA GLN A 25 -9.87 -7.09 -1.67
C GLN A 25 -9.39 -5.69 -2.07
N ALA A 26 -9.82 -5.21 -3.23
CA ALA A 26 -9.49 -3.90 -3.76
C ALA A 26 -10.74 -3.21 -4.32
N GLU A 27 -10.95 -1.96 -3.91
CA GLU A 27 -12.10 -1.16 -4.32
C GLU A 27 -11.70 0.29 -4.61
N ALA A 28 -12.48 0.98 -5.44
CA ALA A 28 -12.31 2.42 -5.60
C ALA A 28 -12.68 3.16 -4.30
N HIS A 29 -11.88 4.16 -3.90
CA HIS A 29 -12.22 4.96 -2.74
C HIS A 29 -13.46 5.83 -3.04
N PRO A 30 -14.50 5.84 -2.18
CA PRO A 30 -15.79 6.47 -2.50
C PRO A 30 -15.70 7.98 -2.69
N ASN A 31 -14.76 8.64 -2.00
CA ASN A 31 -14.59 10.09 -2.00
C ASN A 31 -13.27 10.55 -2.63
N ALA A 32 -12.54 9.66 -3.32
CA ALA A 32 -11.24 10.02 -3.89
C ALA A 32 -10.95 9.31 -5.21
N ASP A 33 -10.95 10.07 -6.30
CA ASP A 33 -10.84 9.54 -7.66
C ASP A 33 -9.49 8.93 -7.99
N LYS A 34 -8.44 9.24 -7.21
CA LYS A 34 -7.08 8.75 -7.43
C LYS A 34 -6.69 7.62 -6.48
N LEU A 35 -7.55 7.26 -5.52
CA LEU A 35 -7.22 6.31 -4.46
C LEU A 35 -7.99 5.00 -4.65
N LEU A 36 -7.31 3.90 -4.33
CA LEU A 36 -7.89 2.59 -4.10
C LEU A 36 -7.90 2.29 -2.60
N LYS A 37 -8.96 1.66 -2.13
CA LYS A 37 -9.09 1.09 -0.80
C LYS A 37 -8.75 -0.40 -0.89
N LEU A 38 -7.67 -0.80 -0.25
CA LEU A 38 -7.16 -2.18 -0.27
C LEU A 38 -7.35 -2.79 1.11
N GLN A 39 -7.89 -4.01 1.17
CA GLN A 39 -7.75 -4.89 2.32
C GLN A 39 -6.57 -5.82 2.07
N VAL A 40 -5.71 -5.95 3.08
CA VAL A 40 -4.51 -6.77 2.99
C VAL A 40 -4.39 -7.70 4.19
N ASP A 41 -3.84 -8.89 3.96
CA ASP A 41 -3.41 -9.83 4.97
C ASP A 41 -1.88 -9.82 5.06
N ASP A 42 -1.36 -9.38 6.20
CA ASP A 42 0.07 -9.34 6.53
C ASP A 42 0.52 -10.54 7.37
N GLY A 43 -0.32 -11.57 7.50
CA GLY A 43 -0.09 -12.76 8.32
C GLY A 43 -0.30 -12.54 9.82
N SER A 44 -0.79 -11.37 10.25
CA SER A 44 -1.11 -11.11 11.66
C SER A 44 -2.43 -11.75 12.12
N GLY A 45 -3.22 -12.29 11.19
CA GLY A 45 -4.57 -12.81 11.44
C GLY A 45 -5.63 -11.72 11.57
N VAL A 46 -5.26 -10.44 11.42
CA VAL A 46 -6.18 -9.31 11.38
C VAL A 46 -6.02 -8.59 10.04
N PRO A 47 -7.09 -8.49 9.23
CA PRO A 47 -7.02 -7.75 7.98
C PRO A 47 -6.76 -6.27 8.24
N ARG A 48 -5.90 -5.65 7.43
CA ARG A 48 -5.60 -4.23 7.47
C ARG A 48 -6.13 -3.52 6.25
N GLN A 49 -6.56 -2.28 6.44
CA GLN A 49 -7.00 -1.41 5.35
C GLN A 49 -5.92 -0.38 5.00
N ILE A 50 -5.64 -0.25 3.70
CA ILE A 50 -4.68 0.73 3.16
C ILE A 50 -5.37 1.54 2.05
N CYS A 51 -5.14 2.86 2.05
CA CYS A 51 -5.52 3.73 0.94
C CYS A 51 -4.30 3.98 0.04
N ALA A 52 -4.32 3.52 -1.20
CA ALA A 52 -3.20 3.60 -2.13
C ALA A 52 -3.52 4.51 -3.32
N GLY A 53 -2.63 5.46 -3.63
CA GLY A 53 -2.77 6.40 -4.74
C GLY A 53 -2.38 5.85 -6.12
N ILE A 54 -2.68 4.57 -6.38
CA ILE A 54 -2.22 3.82 -7.56
C ILE A 54 -3.30 3.60 -8.62
N ARG A 55 -4.46 4.27 -8.50
CA ARG A 55 -5.58 4.09 -9.42
C ARG A 55 -5.27 4.46 -10.88
N ALA A 56 -4.30 5.36 -11.10
CA ALA A 56 -3.86 5.71 -12.45
C ALA A 56 -3.17 4.54 -13.16
N ASP A 57 -2.43 3.72 -12.41
CA ASP A 57 -1.70 2.56 -12.92
C ASP A 57 -2.56 1.28 -12.89
N TYR A 58 -3.49 1.22 -11.94
CA TYR A 58 -4.46 0.13 -11.78
C TYR A 58 -5.90 0.68 -11.79
N PRO A 59 -6.46 0.98 -12.98
CA PRO A 59 -7.79 1.59 -13.09
C PRO A 59 -8.92 0.64 -12.69
N ASP A 60 -8.74 -0.65 -12.94
CA ASP A 60 -9.62 -1.72 -12.50
C ASP A 60 -9.05 -2.35 -11.21
N PRO A 61 -9.67 -2.13 -10.04
CA PRO A 61 -9.18 -2.68 -8.77
C PRO A 61 -9.20 -4.21 -8.74
N GLN A 62 -10.11 -4.86 -9.49
CA GLN A 62 -10.33 -6.30 -9.43
C GLN A 62 -9.12 -7.11 -9.92
N VAL A 63 -8.22 -6.50 -10.70
CA VAL A 63 -6.98 -7.17 -11.12
C VAL A 63 -5.99 -7.36 -9.97
N LEU A 64 -6.17 -6.61 -8.87
CA LEU A 64 -5.36 -6.70 -7.65
C LEU A 64 -5.96 -7.68 -6.63
N ASP A 65 -7.20 -8.12 -6.82
CA ASP A 65 -7.82 -9.10 -5.95
C ASP A 65 -7.09 -10.43 -6.07
N SER A 66 -6.77 -11.02 -4.92
CA SER A 66 -6.18 -12.35 -4.92
C SER A 66 -7.21 -13.38 -5.37
N ARG A 67 -6.99 -13.96 -6.56
CA ARG A 67 -7.65 -15.20 -6.99
C ARG A 67 -7.21 -16.39 -6.13
#